data_AF-A0A6B3IIK7-F1
#
_entry.id   AF-A0A6B3IIK7-F1
#
_cell.length_a   1.000
_cell.length_b   1.000
_cell.length_c   1.000
_cell.angle_alpha   90.00
_cell.angle_beta   90.00
_cell.angle_gamma   90.00
#
_symmetry.space_group_name_H-M   'P 1'
#
loop_
_entity.id
_entity.type
_entity.pdbx_description
1 polymer ?
#
loop_
_entity_poly.entity_id
_entity_poly.type
_entity_poly.pdbx_seq_one_letter_code
_entity_poly.pdbx_strand_id
1 'polypeptide(L)'
;HFFNPVPLMRIVEVVPGAATRPEIPAALTELVEGCGHTAVTVADTPGFLVNHAGRGLVTEALALLEESVAGPADIDRIARDVLGLRMGPFELMDL
;
A
#
# COMPACT_ATOMS: atom_id res chain seq x y z
N HIS A 1 -3.75 -6.77 8.32
CA HIS A 1 -3.99 -5.35 8.02
C HIS A 1 -4.84 -5.28 6.76
N PHE A 2 -6.11 -4.91 6.93
CA PHE A 2 -7.08 -4.74 5.83
C PHE A 2 -6.97 -3.32 5.26
N PHE A 3 -7.36 -3.13 4.00
CA PHE A 3 -7.37 -1.82 3.34
C PHE A 3 -8.80 -1.30 3.18
N ASN A 4 -8.97 0.02 3.27
CA ASN A 4 -10.27 0.68 3.17
C ASN A 4 -10.65 0.96 1.70
N PRO A 5 -11.92 0.78 1.30
CA PRO A 5 -12.99 0.10 2.02
C PRO A 5 -12.87 -1.42 1.94
N VAL A 6 -12.97 -2.06 3.10
CA VAL A 6 -12.68 -3.50 3.27
C VAL A 6 -13.44 -4.37 2.26
N PRO A 7 -14.75 -4.19 2.00
CA PRO A 7 -15.46 -5.05 1.06
C PRO A 7 -14.99 -4.95 -0.40
N LEU A 8 -14.32 -3.85 -0.80
CA LEU A 8 -13.83 -3.66 -2.17
C LEU A 8 -12.35 -4.03 -2.32
N MET A 9 -11.57 -3.99 -1.24
CA MET A 9 -10.14 -4.26 -1.28
C MET A 9 -9.85 -5.75 -1.10
N ARG A 10 -9.14 -6.33 -2.06
CA ARG A 10 -8.89 -7.77 -2.09
C ARG A 10 -7.73 -8.22 -1.20
N ILE A 11 -6.74 -7.37 -0.94
CA ILE A 11 -5.51 -7.77 -0.25
C ILE A 11 -5.65 -7.58 1.27
N VAL A 12 -5.01 -8.46 2.03
CA VAL A 12 -4.80 -8.31 3.48
C VAL A 12 -3.38 -8.73 3.82
N GLU A 13 -2.66 -7.90 4.57
CA GLU A 13 -1.32 -8.23 5.04
C GLU A 13 -1.41 -9.02 6.37
N VAL A 14 -0.81 -10.20 6.42
CA VAL A 14 -0.59 -10.99 7.64
C VAL A 14 0.80 -10.68 8.17
N VAL A 15 0.89 -10.13 9.38
CA VAL A 15 2.14 -9.57 9.91
C VAL A 15 2.51 -10.26 11.23
N PRO A 16 3.28 -11.37 11.21
CA PRO A 16 3.76 -11.99 12.43
C PRO A 16 4.81 -11.11 13.11
N GLY A 17 4.49 -10.63 14.32
CA GLY A 17 5.47 -10.00 15.21
C GLY A 17 6.38 -11.02 15.92
N ALA A 18 7.40 -10.54 16.63
CA ALA A 18 8.48 -11.35 17.19
C ALA A 18 8.05 -12.52 18.12
N ALA A 19 6.92 -12.39 18.82
CA ALA A 19 6.38 -13.42 19.72
C ALA A 19 5.23 -14.22 19.10
N THR A 20 4.93 -14.02 17.82
CA THR A 20 3.84 -14.74 17.14
C THR A 20 4.21 -16.20 17.00
N ARG A 21 3.33 -17.09 17.47
CA ARG A 21 3.59 -18.52 17.36
C ARG A 21 3.61 -18.96 15.87
N PRO A 22 4.48 -19.90 15.47
CA PRO A 22 4.67 -20.26 14.06
C PRO A 22 3.42 -20.73 13.32
N GLU A 23 2.45 -21.29 14.02
CA GLU A 23 1.19 -21.79 13.46
C GLU A 23 0.16 -20.70 13.15
N ILE A 24 0.28 -19.51 13.76
CA ILE A 24 -0.72 -18.44 13.65
C ILE A 24 -0.82 -17.84 12.24
N PRO A 25 0.29 -17.55 11.52
CA PRO A 25 0.20 -16.97 10.18
C PRO A 25 -0.55 -17.85 9.18
N ALA A 26 -0.38 -19.18 9.25
CA ALA A 26 -1.11 -20.12 8.40
C ALA A 26 -2.61 -20.09 8.72
N ALA A 27 -2.98 -20.16 10.00
CA ALA A 27 -4.39 -20.08 10.41
C ALA A 27 -5.05 -18.75 10.03
N LEU A 28 -4.32 -17.63 10.13
CA LEU A 28 -4.83 -16.32 9.69
C LEU A 28 -4.95 -16.22 8.17
N THR A 29 -4.03 -16.83 7.43
CA THR A 29 -4.10 -16.91 5.96
C THR A 29 -5.38 -17.63 5.54
N GLU A 30 -5.63 -18.81 6.10
CA GLU A 30 -6.86 -19.58 5.82
C GLU A 30 -8.12 -18.79 6.19
N LEU A 31 -8.13 -18.11 7.34
CA LEU A 31 -9.26 -17.27 7.75
C LEU A 31 -9.53 -16.14 6.76
N VAL A 32 -8.48 -15.42 6.34
CA VAL A 32 -8.58 -14.29 5.41
C VAL A 32 -9.08 -14.76 4.04
N GLU A 33 -8.53 -15.86 3.53
CA GLU A 33 -8.95 -16.46 2.26
C GLU A 33 -10.38 -16.98 2.32
N GLY A 34 -10.80 -17.56 3.45
CA GLY A 34 -12.19 -17.97 3.69
C GLY A 34 -13.18 -16.80 3.68
N CYS A 35 -12.71 -15.58 3.97
CA CYS A 35 -13.51 -14.36 3.87
C CYS A 35 -13.54 -13.74 2.46
N GLY A 36 -12.90 -14.36 1.46
CA GLY A 36 -12.86 -13.88 0.08
C GLY A 36 -11.77 -12.83 -0.21
N HIS A 37 -10.81 -12.67 0.71
CA HIS A 37 -9.63 -11.83 0.51
C HIS A 37 -8.42 -12.67 0.09
N THR A 38 -7.35 -12.01 -0.32
CA THR A 38 -6.05 -12.60 -0.63
C THR A 38 -5.07 -12.19 0.46
N ALA A 39 -4.59 -13.16 1.22
CA ALA A 39 -3.61 -12.93 2.27
C ALA A 39 -2.20 -12.81 1.68
N VAL A 40 -1.39 -11.92 2.25
CA VAL A 40 0.05 -11.84 1.97
C VAL A 40 0.79 -11.74 3.29
N THR A 41 1.66 -12.71 3.57
CA THR A 41 2.51 -12.67 4.78
C THR A 41 3.70 -11.75 4.54
N VAL A 42 3.88 -10.76 5.41
CA VAL A 42 4.95 -9.76 5.33
C VAL A 42 5.64 -9.58 6.68
N ALA A 43 6.90 -9.14 6.65
CA ALA A 43 7.67 -8.92 7.87
C ALA A 43 7.08 -7.78 8.72
N ASP A 44 7.25 -7.86 10.04
CA ASP A 44 6.88 -6.80 10.99
C ASP A 44 7.89 -5.65 10.93
N THR A 45 7.70 -4.77 9.95
CA THR A 45 8.49 -3.55 9.73
C THR A 45 7.58 -2.31 9.66
N PRO A 46 8.09 -1.10 9.95
CA PRO A 46 7.29 0.11 9.86
C PRO A 46 6.67 0.31 8.47
N GLY A 47 5.34 0.30 8.42
CA GLY A 47 4.56 0.41 7.19
C GLY A 47 4.33 -0.91 6.44
N PHE A 48 4.73 -2.05 7.01
CA PHE A 48 4.55 -3.37 6.40
C PHE A 48 5.07 -3.38 4.96
N LEU A 49 4.26 -3.80 3.98
CA LEU A 49 4.65 -3.77 2.58
C LEU A 49 4.02 -2.58 1.85
N VAL A 50 2.68 -2.50 1.82
CA VAL A 50 1.97 -1.52 0.98
C VAL A 50 2.19 -0.09 1.45
N ASN A 51 2.06 0.17 2.75
CA ASN A 51 2.27 1.54 3.28
C ASN A 51 3.75 1.93 3.18
N HIS A 52 4.67 0.99 3.30
CA HIS A 52 6.09 1.25 3.12
C HIS A 52 6.41 1.65 1.67
N ALA A 53 5.94 0.87 0.69
CA ALA A 53 6.10 1.20 -0.73
C ALA A 53 5.44 2.55 -1.09
N GLY A 54 4.25 2.81 -0.55
CA GLY A 54 3.52 4.06 -0.78
C GLY A 54 4.27 5.31 -0.31
N ARG A 55 5.05 5.22 0.77
CA ARG A 55 5.90 6.35 1.22
C ARG A 55 6.94 6.73 0.17
N GLY A 56 7.56 5.75 -0.50
CA GLY A 56 8.53 6.02 -1.56
C GLY A 56 7.92 6.84 -2.70
N LEU A 57 6.71 6.48 -3.14
CA LEU A 57 5.99 7.20 -4.19
C LEU A 57 5.71 8.66 -3.80
N VAL A 58 5.20 8.89 -2.60
CA VAL A 58 4.85 10.23 -2.12
C VAL A 58 6.09 11.09 -1.90
N THR A 59 7.14 10.53 -1.29
CA THR A 59 8.39 11.26 -1.06
C THR A 59 9.04 11.69 -2.38
N GLU A 60 9.06 10.82 -3.39
CA GLU A 60 9.61 11.16 -4.70
C GLU A 60 8.78 12.24 -5.40
N ALA A 61 7.45 12.16 -5.30
CA ALA A 61 6.56 13.18 -5.86
C ALA A 61 6.81 14.57 -5.24
N LEU A 62 7.02 14.62 -3.91
CA LEU A 62 7.37 15.87 -3.21
C LEU A 62 8.74 16.40 -3.65
N ALA A 63 9.73 15.53 -3.85
CA ALA A 63 11.05 15.94 -4.35
C ALA A 63 10.96 16.56 -5.76
N LEU A 64 10.20 15.93 -6.68
CA LEU A 64 9.97 16.47 -8.03
C LEU A 64 9.31 17.86 -8.00
N LEU A 65 8.40 18.08 -7.05
CA LEU A 65 7.76 19.38 -6.85
C LEU A 65 8.74 20.41 -6.27
N GLU A 66 9.54 20.03 -5.28
CA GLU A 66 10.56 20.89 -4.66
C GLU A 66 11.60 21.35 -5.69
N GLU A 67 12.04 20.45 -6.57
CA GLU A 67 12.98 20.72 -7.66
C GLU A 67 12.34 21.47 -8.84
N SER A 68 11.04 21.81 -8.76
CA SER A 68 10.29 22.50 -9.82
C SER A 68 10.30 21.77 -11.17
N VAL A 69 10.37 20.43 -11.16
CA VAL A 69 10.35 19.61 -12.39
C VAL A 69 9.02 19.75 -13.11
N ALA A 70 7.91 19.70 -12.37
CA ALA A 70 6.55 19.90 -12.88
C ALA A 70 5.59 20.27 -11.73
N GLY A 71 4.41 20.77 -12.07
CA GLY A 71 3.35 21.03 -11.10
C GLY A 71 2.63 19.74 -10.66
N PRO A 72 1.91 19.75 -9.52
CA PRO A 72 1.25 18.56 -8.97
C PRO A 72 0.33 17.84 -9.97
N ALA A 73 -0.46 18.60 -10.74
CA ALA A 73 -1.40 18.05 -11.72
C ALA A 73 -0.70 17.26 -12.85
N ASP A 74 0.47 17.71 -13.31
CA ASP A 74 1.24 17.03 -14.34
C ASP A 74 1.94 15.79 -13.78
N ILE A 75 2.46 15.87 -12.55
CA ILE A 75 3.06 14.71 -11.85
C ILE A 75 2.00 13.61 -11.67
N ASP A 76 0.81 13.99 -11.21
CA ASP A 76 -0.33 13.07 -11.06
C ASP A 76 -0.78 12.48 -12.39
N ARG A 77 -0.81 13.28 -13.46
CA ARG A 77 -1.13 12.79 -14.80
C ARG A 77 -0.13 11.75 -15.28
N ILE A 78 1.17 11.97 -15.11
CA ILE A 78 2.20 10.99 -15.49
C ILE A 78 2.08 9.72 -14.64
N ALA A 79 1.84 9.86 -13.33
CA ALA A 79 1.64 8.73 -12.44
C ALA A 79 0.45 7.85 -12.87
N ARG A 80 -0.65 8.45 -13.34
CA ARG A 80 -1.79 7.70 -13.87
C ARG A 80 -1.54 7.12 -15.25
N ASP A 81 -1.16 7.97 -16.21
CA ASP A 81 -1.16 7.63 -17.64
C ASP A 81 0.04 6.77 -18.05
N VAL A 82 1.17 6.90 -17.34
CA VAL A 82 2.42 6.20 -17.67
C VAL A 82 2.72 5.08 -16.67
N LEU A 83 2.58 5.33 -15.36
CA LEU A 83 2.84 4.31 -14.34
C LEU A 83 1.62 3.40 -14.10
N GLY A 84 0.47 3.74 -14.67
CA GLY A 84 -0.75 2.93 -14.57
C GLY A 84 -1.41 3.00 -13.18
N LEU A 85 -1.07 4.00 -12.36
CA LEU A 85 -1.71 4.17 -11.06
C LEU A 85 -3.14 4.66 -11.24
N ARG A 86 -4.04 4.20 -10.37
CA ARG A 86 -5.44 4.67 -10.39
C ARG A 86 -5.57 6.15 -10.02
N MET A 87 -4.66 6.62 -9.17
CA MET A 87 -4.65 7.95 -8.59
C MET A 87 -3.20 8.43 -8.51
N GLY A 88 -2.97 9.72 -8.76
CA GLY A 88 -1.65 10.31 -8.62
C GLY A 88 -1.21 10.44 -7.15
N PRO A 89 0.09 10.63 -6.87
CA PRO A 89 0.60 10.83 -5.52
C PRO A 89 -0.02 12.03 -4.79
N PHE A 90 -0.30 13.15 -5.46
CA PHE A 90 -0.89 14.32 -4.80
C PHE A 90 -2.38 14.15 -4.56
N GLU A 91 -3.13 13.66 -5.55
CA GLU A 91 -4.52 13.23 -5.34
C GLU A 91 -4.66 12.24 -4.18
N LEU A 92 -3.72 11.30 -4.02
CA LEU A 92 -3.74 10.34 -2.92
C LEU A 92 -3.51 11.02 -1.56
N MET A 93 -2.68 12.07 -1.49
CA MET A 93 -2.42 12.83 -0.27
C MET A 93 -3.61 13.69 0.16
N ASP A 94 -4.45 14.12 -0.79
CA ASP A 94 -5.62 14.96 -0.51
C ASP A 94 -6.83 14.18 0.04
N LEU A 95 -6.80 12.84 0.03
CA LEU A 95 -7.86 11.95 0.54
C LEU A 95 -7.72 11.62 2.02
#